data_AF-A0A7J2JZL5-F1
#
_entry.id   AF-A0A7J2JZL5-F1
#
_cell.length_a   1.000
_cell.length_b   1.000
_cell.length_c   1.000
_cell.angle_alpha   90.00
_cell.angle_beta   90.00
_cell.angle_gamma   90.00
#
_symmetry.space_group_name_H-M   'P 1'
#
loop_
_entity.id
_entity.type
_entity.pdbx_description
1 polymer ?
#
loop_
_entity_poly.entity_id
_entity_poly.type
_entity_poly.pdbx_seq_one_letter_code
_entity_poly.pdbx_strand_id
1 'polypeptide(L)' 'MLNPGNVFAVVGASRDPNKYGHRVFKDLLEAGYEVYPVNPKADEILGRKCYPDLRSLPKKPDVVVFVVPPKVTASLAG' A
#
# COMPACT_ATOMS: atom_id res chain seq x y z
N MET A 1 6.58 8.01 -16.17
CA MET A 1 5.92 9.22 -15.63
C MET A 1 4.72 8.79 -14.81
N LEU A 2 4.48 9.43 -13.66
CA LEU A 2 3.27 9.22 -12.86
C LEU A 2 2.10 9.95 -13.56
N ASN A 3 0.94 9.30 -13.62
CA ASN A 3 -0.29 9.86 -14.16
C ASN A 3 -1.48 9.46 -13.26
N PRO A 4 -2.63 10.16 -13.36
CA PRO A 4 -3.81 9.88 -12.52
C PRO A 4 -4.39 8.46 -12.66
N GLY A 5 -4.09 7.76 -13.75
CA GLY A 5 -4.52 6.38 -13.99
C GLY A 5 -3.58 5.31 -13.42
N ASN A 6 -2.45 5.69 -12.82
CA ASN A 6 -1.54 4.75 -12.18
C ASN A 6 -2.22 4.05 -11.00
N VAL A 7 -2.00 2.74 -10.92
CA VAL A 7 -2.40 1.91 -9.79
C VAL A 7 -1.26 1.80 -8.80
N PHE A 8 -1.55 2.09 -7.54
CA PHE A 8 -0.58 2.05 -6.45
C PHE A 8 -0.83 0.86 -5.52
N ALA A 9 0.24 0.33 -4.93
CA ALA A 9 0.17 -0.53 -3.77
C ALA A 9 1.02 0.04 -2.64
N VAL A 10 0.45 0.11 -1.42
CA VAL A 10 1.18 0.56 -0.22
C VAL A 10 1.46 -0.65 0.66
N VAL A 11 2.71 -1.14 0.62
CA VAL A 11 3.19 -2.24 1.45
C VAL A 11 3.60 -1.70 2.81
N GLY A 12 3.01 -2.22 3.87
CA GLY A 12 3.14 -1.66 5.23
C GLY A 12 2.03 -0.66 5.57
N ALA A 13 0.93 -0.65 4.81
CA ALA A 13 -0.28 0.10 5.17
C ALA A 13 -0.76 -0.30 6.58
N SER A 14 -1.34 0.64 7.33
CA SER A 14 -1.71 0.40 8.74
C SER A 14 -3.09 0.97 9.09
N ARG A 15 -3.78 0.32 10.02
CA ARG A 15 -5.00 0.85 10.68
C ARG A 15 -4.70 1.97 11.68
N ASP A 16 -3.48 1.97 12.22
CA ASP A 16 -3.02 2.98 13.19
C ASP A 16 -2.67 4.30 12.48
N PRO A 17 -3.40 5.41 12.77
CA PRO A 17 -3.23 6.70 12.11
C PRO A 17 -1.87 7.36 12.38
N ASN A 18 -1.16 6.94 13.44
CA ASN A 18 0.16 7.48 13.75
C ASN A 18 1.26 6.93 12.84
N LYS A 19 1.02 5.79 12.16
CA LYS A 19 2.02 5.15 11.29
C LYS A 19 2.07 5.81 9.92
N TYR A 20 3.28 5.94 9.38
CA TYR A 20 3.49 6.48 8.04
C TYR A 20 2.73 5.71 6.96
N GLY A 21 2.64 4.37 7.06
CA GLY A 21 1.89 3.57 6.10
C GLY A 21 0.39 3.89 6.06
N HIS A 22 -0.18 4.36 7.18
CA HIS A 22 -1.56 4.86 7.19
C HIS A 22 -1.66 6.21 6.46
N ARG A 23 -0.78 7.15 6.79
CA ARG A 23 -0.76 8.50 6.20
C ARG A 23 -0.57 8.44 4.68
N VAL A 24 0.43 7.71 4.20
CA VAL A 24 0.68 7.56 2.76
C VAL A 24 -0.51 6.93 2.03
N PHE A 25 -1.12 5.90 2.60
CA PHE A 25 -2.29 5.26 2.01
C PHE A 25 -3.49 6.22 1.95
N LYS A 26 -3.74 6.98 3.02
CA LYS A 26 -4.78 8.01 3.09
C LYS A 26 -4.55 9.10 2.05
N ASP A 27 -3.33 9.62 1.94
CA ASP A 27 -3.00 10.71 1.01
C ASP A 27 -3.23 10.29 -0.45
N LEU A 28 -2.85 9.06 -0.82
CA LEU A 28 -3.10 8.53 -2.17
C LEU A 28 -4.58 8.30 -2.45
N LEU A 29 -5.35 7.84 -1.46
CA LEU A 29 -6.80 7.71 -1.57
C LEU A 29 -7.48 9.07 -1.79
N GLU A 30 -7.12 10.07 -0.98
CA GLU A 30 -7.70 11.42 -1.05
C GLU A 30 -7.30 12.16 -2.33
N ALA A 31 -6.13 11.87 -2.88
CA ALA A 31 -5.69 12.35 -4.19
C ALA A 31 -6.41 11.67 -5.39
N GLY A 32 -7.26 10.67 -5.14
CA GLY A 32 -8.10 10.03 -6.16
C GLY A 32 -7.42 8.90 -6.93
N TYR A 33 -6.27 8.39 -6.48
CA TYR A 33 -5.60 7.27 -7.14
C TYR A 33 -6.30 5.93 -6.84
N GLU A 34 -6.21 5.00 -7.79
CA GLU A 34 -6.50 3.59 -7.53
C GLU A 34 -5.36 3.02 -6.66
N VAL A 35 -5.58 2.90 -5.36
CA VAL A 35 -4.56 2.41 -4.42
C VAL A 35 -5.04 1.23 -3.59
N TYR A 36 -4.18 0.22 -3.44
CA TYR A 36 -4.41 -0.99 -2.64
C TYR A 36 -3.54 -1.00 -1.38
N PRO A 37 -4.11 -1.21 -0.18
CA PRO A 37 -3.35 -1.38 1.05
C PRO A 37 -2.86 -2.83 1.18
N VAL A 38 -1.57 -3.02 1.51
CA VAL A 38 -0.96 -4.33 1.71
C VAL A 38 -0.40 -4.46 3.11
N ASN A 39 -0.98 -5.37 3.90
CA ASN A 39 -0.57 -5.72 5.26
C ASN A 39 -1.16 -7.09 5.66
N PRO A 40 -0.33 -8.09 6.01
CA PRO A 40 -0.81 -9.43 6.39
C PRO A 40 -1.58 -9.48 7.72
N LYS A 41 -1.62 -8.38 8.49
CA LYS A 41 -2.24 -8.29 9.83
C LYS A 41 -3.53 -7.46 9.85
N ALA A 42 -4.06 -7.08 8.69
CA ALA A 42 -5.27 -6.29 8.58
C ALA A 42 -6.13 -6.80 7.42
N ASP A 43 -7.44 -6.92 7.65
CA ASP A 43 -8.40 -7.28 6.61
C ASP A 43 -8.95 -6.04 5.90
N GLU A 44 -8.95 -4.89 6.59
CA GLU A 44 -9.45 -3.62 6.09
C GLU A 44 -8.66 -2.43 6.68
N ILE A 45 -8.46 -1.40 5.86
CA ILE A 45 -7.85 -0.11 6.24
C ILE A 45 -8.63 1.01 5.54
N LEU A 46 -9.11 2.01 6.29
CA LEU A 46 -9.89 3.14 5.77
C LEU A 46 -11.08 2.73 4.87
N GLY A 47 -11.83 1.69 5.26
CA GLY A 47 -12.97 1.21 4.46
C GLY A 47 -12.58 0.45 3.18
N ARG A 48 -11.28 0.18 2.98
CA ARG A 48 -10.77 -0.54 1.81
C ARG A 48 -10.22 -1.90 2.23
N LYS A 49 -10.62 -2.93 1.47
CA LYS A 49 -10.07 -4.29 1.62
C LYS A 49 -8.55 -4.26 1.58
N CYS A 50 -7.92 -4.85 2.59
CA CYS A 50 -6.48 -4.98 2.70
C CYS A 50 -6.05 -6.39 2.28
N TYR A 51 -4.91 -6.45 1.60
CA TYR A 51 -4.39 -7.67 1.03
C TYR A 51 -3.13 -8.11 1.79
N PRO A 52 -2.92 -9.43 1.99
CA PRO A 52 -1.79 -9.90 2.77
C PRO A 52 -0.45 -9.71 2.06
N ASP A 53 -0.46 -9.71 0.72
CA ASP A 53 0.72 -9.53 -0.12
C ASP A 53 0.37 -8.97 -1.51
N LEU A 54 1.39 -8.64 -2.31
CA LEU A 54 1.23 -8.09 -3.66
C LEU A 54 0.63 -9.09 -4.67
N ARG A 55 0.81 -10.41 -4.45
CA ARG A 55 0.31 -11.46 -5.36
C ARG A 55 -1.20 -11.64 -5.22
N SER A 56 -1.74 -11.26 -4.08
CA SER A 56 -3.17 -11.32 -3.76
C SER A 56 -3.96 -10.13 -4.33
N LEU A 57 -3.30 -9.14 -4.94
CA LEU A 57 -3.96 -7.96 -5.49
C LEU A 57 -4.80 -8.29 -6.73
N PRO A 58 -5.97 -7.66 -6.91
CA PRO A 58 -6.85 -7.91 -8.05
C PRO A 58 -6.27 -7.38 -9.36
N LYS A 59 -5.34 -6.42 -9.28
CA LYS A 59 -4.66 -5.80 -10.41
C LYS A 59 -3.20 -5.58 -10.07
N LYS A 60 -2.32 -5.78 -11.05
CA LYS A 60 -0.89 -5.50 -10.89
C LYS A 60 -0.69 -3.99 -10.70
N PRO A 61 0.00 -3.54 -9.63
CA PRO A 61 0.27 -2.13 -9.43
C PRO A 61 1.35 -1.64 -10.39
N ASP A 62 1.24 -0.39 -10.84
CA ASP A 62 2.27 0.32 -11.59
C ASP A 62 3.37 0.85 -10.66
N VAL A 63 2.97 1.20 -9.42
CA VAL A 63 3.86 1.77 -8.41
C VAL A 63 3.67 1.04 -7.08
N VAL A 64 4.78 0.63 -6.46
CA VAL A 64 4.77 0.02 -5.13
C VAL A 64 5.51 0.92 -4.15
N VAL A 65 4.82 1.33 -3.08
CA VAL A 65 5.38 2.15 -2.00
C VAL A 65 5.63 1.26 -0.80
N PHE A 66 6.90 1.08 -0.44
CA PHE A 66 7.29 0.30 0.74
C PHE A 66 7.44 1.22 1.96
N VAL A 67 6.54 1.05 2.93
CA VAL A 67 6.56 1.74 4.23
C VAL A 67 6.76 0.71 5.34
N VAL A 68 7.86 -0.03 5.23
CA VAL A 68 8.26 -1.12 6.13
C VAL A 68 9.67 -0.86 6.70
N PRO A 69 10.05 -1.50 7.82
CA PRO A 69 11.41 -1.38 8.34
C PRO A 69 12.46 -1.80 7.29
N PRO A 70 13.67 -1.21 7.30
CA PRO A 70 14.69 -1.46 6.28
C PRO A 70 15.05 -2.94 6.07
N LYS A 71 15.04 -3.73 7.15
CA LYS A 71 15.29 -5.19 7.10
C LYS A 71 14.30 -5.94 6.21
N VAL A 72 13.06 -5.46 6.09
CA VAL A 72 12.01 -6.07 5.27
C VAL A 72 12.14 -5.62 3.81
N THR A 73 12.55 -4.39 3.55
CA THR A 73 12.75 -3.88 2.18
C THR A 73 13.88 -4.64 1.47
N ALA A 74 14.97 -4.95 2.17
CA ALA A 74 16.14 -5.62 1.58
C ALA A 74 15.83 -7.04 1.04
N SER A 75 14.84 -7.74 1.60
CA SER A 75 14.46 -9.09 1.15
C SER A 75 13.51 -9.10 -0.05
N LEU A 76 13.03 -7.94 -0.51
CA LEU A 76 12.07 -7.81 -1.61
C LEU A 76 12.68 -7.30 -2.91
N ALA A 77 13.91 -6.78 -2.84
CA ALA A 77 14.66 -6.24 -3.98
C ALA A 77 15.69 -7.23 -4.57
N GLY A 78 15.69 -8.49 -4.08
CA GLY A 78 16.52 -9.59 -4.57
C GLY A 78 15.78 -10.48 -5.54
#